data_AF-W4VQX1-F1
#
_entry.id   AF-W4VQX1-F1
#
_cell.length_a   1.000
_cell.length_b   1.000
_cell.length_c   1.000
_cell.angle_alpha   90.00
_cell.angle_beta   90.00
_cell.angle_gamma   90.00
#
_symmetry.space_group_name_H-M   'P 1'
#
loop_
_entity.id
_entity.type
_entity.pdbx_description
1 polymer ?
#
loop_
_entity_poly.entity_id
_entity_poly.type
_entity_poly.pdbx_seq_one_letter_code
_entity_poly.pdbx_strand_id
1 'polypeptide(L)'
;MSNYEKLYKRYLYKKNELSFTKEQVIEKILKKFKAEEFSKTEILDLVNDDQLEYGKIFKCLKIENPQLLSNIFSSEEKNITKMN
;
A
#
# COMPACT_ATOMS: atom_id res chain seq x y z
N MET A 1 11.40 -11.01 -17.35
CA MET A 1 10.03 -10.71 -16.89
C MET A 1 10.10 -9.99 -15.58
N SER A 2 9.67 -8.73 -15.58
CA SER A 2 9.67 -7.86 -14.40
C SER A 2 8.88 -8.51 -13.26
N ASN A 3 9.30 -8.28 -12.02
CA ASN A 3 8.57 -8.73 -10.83
C ASN A 3 7.09 -8.27 -10.87
N TYR A 4 6.85 -7.09 -11.47
CA TYR A 4 5.52 -6.54 -11.70
C TYR A 4 4.64 -7.40 -12.61
N GLU A 5 5.15 -7.88 -13.75
CA GLU A 5 4.36 -8.73 -14.67
C GLU A 5 3.92 -10.04 -14.01
N LYS A 6 4.77 -10.62 -13.16
CA LYS A 6 4.44 -11.83 -12.40
C LYS A 6 3.37 -11.57 -11.35
N LEU A 7 3.48 -10.44 -10.63
CA LEU A 7 2.46 -10.00 -9.67
C LEU A 7 1.13 -9.71 -10.36
N TYR A 8 1.16 -9.01 -11.49
CA TYR A 8 -0.02 -8.67 -12.27
C TYR A 8 -0.73 -9.91 -12.82
N LYS A 9 0.02 -10.89 -13.35
CA LYS A 9 -0.55 -12.18 -13.77
C LYS A 9 -1.19 -12.96 -12.60
N ARG A 10 -0.54 -12.97 -11.43
CA ARG A 10 -1.12 -13.58 -10.21
C ARG A 10 -2.39 -12.88 -9.77
N TYR A 11 -2.41 -11.55 -9.83
CA TYR A 11 -3.60 -10.75 -9.55
C TYR A 11 -4.74 -11.09 -10.51
N LEU A 12 -4.50 -11.09 -11.82
CA LEU A 12 -5.52 -11.42 -12.82
C LEU A 12 -6.08 -12.83 -12.62
N TYR A 13 -5.21 -13.80 -12.33
CA TYR A 13 -5.62 -15.19 -12.07
C TYR A 13 -6.50 -15.31 -10.83
N LYS A 14 -6.18 -14.57 -9.76
CA LYS A 14 -6.91 -14.60 -8.49
C LYS A 14 -7.99 -13.53 -8.38
N LYS A 15 -8.23 -12.73 -9.42
CA LYS A 15 -9.13 -11.57 -9.37
C LYS A 15 -10.55 -11.98 -8.98
N ASN A 16 -10.99 -13.14 -9.46
CA ASN A 16 -12.32 -13.69 -9.15
C ASN A 16 -12.40 -14.28 -7.73
N GLU A 17 -11.26 -14.52 -7.07
CA GLU A 17 -11.16 -14.96 -5.67
C GLU A 17 -11.00 -13.77 -4.70
N LEU A 18 -10.94 -12.53 -5.21
CA LEU A 18 -10.94 -11.31 -4.40
C LEU A 18 -12.35 -11.03 -3.87
N SER A 19 -12.79 -11.86 -2.93
CA SER A 19 -14.10 -11.78 -2.29
C SER A 19 -14.16 -10.78 -1.13
N PHE A 20 -13.04 -10.16 -0.78
CA PHE A 20 -12.98 -9.25 0.36
C PHE A 20 -13.59 -7.89 0.01
N THR A 21 -14.47 -7.40 0.88
CA THR A 21 -14.94 -6.02 0.81
C THR A 21 -13.83 -5.04 1.18
N LYS A 22 -14.01 -3.76 0.85
CA LYS A 22 -13.02 -2.71 1.20
C LYS A 22 -12.73 -2.68 2.70
N GLU A 23 -13.77 -2.86 3.52
CA GLU A 23 -13.70 -2.88 4.98
C GLU A 23 -12.91 -4.09 5.48
N GLN A 24 -13.15 -5.26 4.90
CA GLN A 24 -12.40 -6.48 5.24
C GLN A 24 -10.92 -6.38 4.86
N VAL A 25 -10.61 -5.71 3.74
CA VAL A 25 -9.22 -5.43 3.35
C VAL A 25 -8.57 -4.51 4.37
N ILE A 26 -9.23 -3.42 4.77
CA ILE A 26 -8.72 -2.49 5.79
C ILE A 26 -8.43 -3.22 7.10
N GLU A 27 -9.39 -3.99 7.62
CA GLU A 27 -9.19 -4.73 8.87
C GLU A 27 -7.98 -5.66 8.81
N LYS A 28 -7.80 -6.35 7.68
CA LYS A 28 -6.65 -7.23 7.47
C LYS A 28 -5.35 -6.44 7.45
N ILE A 29 -5.32 -5.28 6.81
CA ILE A 29 -4.13 -4.42 6.76
C ILE A 29 -3.78 -3.90 8.16
N LEU A 30 -4.76 -3.36 8.89
CA LEU A 30 -4.61 -2.90 10.28
C LEU A 30 -4.06 -4.02 11.17
N LYS A 31 -4.67 -5.22 11.13
CA LYS A 31 -4.25 -6.36 11.96
C LYS A 31 -2.88 -6.92 11.57
N LYS A 32 -2.65 -7.16 10.27
CA LYS A 32 -1.44 -7.85 9.79
C LYS A 32 -0.20 -6.96 9.85
N PHE A 33 -0.37 -5.69 9.51
CA PHE A 33 0.76 -4.75 9.39
C PHE A 33 0.85 -3.76 10.53
N LYS A 34 -0.04 -3.86 11.53
CA LYS A 34 -0.18 -2.85 12.60
C LYS A 34 -0.27 -1.44 12.01
N ALA A 35 -1.01 -1.34 10.91
CA ALA A 35 -1.19 -0.07 10.23
C ALA A 35 -2.07 0.85 11.07
N GLU A 36 -1.89 2.14 10.91
CA GLU A 36 -2.67 3.19 11.55
C GLU A 36 -3.40 4.00 10.49
N GLU A 37 -4.62 4.41 10.81
CA GLU A 37 -5.34 5.35 9.96
C GLU A 37 -4.83 6.77 10.20
N PHE A 38 -4.75 7.54 9.14
CA PHE A 38 -4.40 8.96 9.20
C PHE A 38 -5.32 9.75 8.26
N SER A 39 -5.34 11.07 8.42
CA SER A 39 -6.24 11.90 7.62
C SER A 39 -5.73 12.04 6.21
N LYS A 40 -6.63 11.91 5.22
CA LYS A 40 -6.31 12.24 3.82
C LYS A 40 -5.80 13.67 3.66
N THR A 41 -6.22 14.59 4.54
CA THR A 41 -5.78 15.99 4.53
C THR A 41 -4.30 16.16 4.86
N GLU A 42 -3.63 15.13 5.39
CA GLU A 42 -2.18 15.15 5.60
C GLU A 42 -1.41 14.86 4.29
N ILE A 43 -2.11 14.37 3.26
CA ILE A 43 -1.57 14.09 1.93
C ILE A 43 -1.80 15.27 0.98
N LEU A 44 -1.45 16.49 1.42
CA LEU A 44 -1.67 17.71 0.64
C LEU A 44 -0.87 17.71 -0.67
N ASP A 45 0.31 17.11 -0.66
CA ASP A 45 1.21 17.08 -1.81
C ASP A 45 0.69 16.22 -2.97
N LEU A 46 -0.16 15.22 -2.70
CA LEU A 46 -0.75 14.34 -3.72
C LEU A 46 -2.09 14.86 -4.28
N VAL A 47 -2.62 15.97 -3.75
CA VAL A 47 -3.88 16.55 -4.25
C VAL A 47 -3.76 17.07 -5.69
N ASN A 48 -2.55 17.48 -6.08
CA ASN A 48 -2.25 18.03 -7.41
C ASN A 48 -1.66 16.98 -8.36
N ASP A 49 -1.62 15.71 -7.98
CA ASP A 49 -1.12 14.65 -8.86
C ASP A 49 -2.23 14.26 -9.85
N ASP A 50 -2.04 14.62 -11.12
CA ASP A 50 -2.98 14.31 -12.20
C ASP A 50 -3.21 12.79 -12.40
N GLN A 51 -2.33 11.94 -11.86
CA GLN A 51 -2.46 10.49 -11.90
C GLN A 51 -3.25 9.93 -10.70
N LEU A 52 -3.55 10.77 -9.69
CA LEU A 52 -4.28 10.37 -8.49
C LEU A 52 -5.66 11.03 -8.43
N GLU A 53 -6.70 10.22 -8.54
CA GLU A 53 -8.06 10.68 -8.29
C GLU A 53 -8.34 10.81 -6.78
N TYR A 54 -7.94 11.94 -6.19
CA TYR A 54 -8.03 12.20 -4.75
C TYR A 54 -9.44 11.97 -4.17
N GLY A 55 -10.49 12.28 -4.95
CA GLY A 55 -11.89 12.04 -4.56
C GLY A 55 -12.28 10.56 -4.44
N LYS A 56 -11.53 9.64 -5.05
CA LYS A 56 -11.75 8.19 -4.98
C LYS A 56 -11.03 7.52 -3.81
N ILE A 57 -10.24 8.27 -3.03
CA ILE A 57 -9.56 7.74 -1.85
C ILE A 57 -10.58 7.37 -0.78
N PHE A 58 -10.65 6.09 -0.45
CA PHE A 58 -11.57 5.57 0.57
C PHE A 58 -11.01 5.71 1.99
N LYS A 59 -9.71 5.39 2.18
CA LYS A 59 -9.05 5.43 3.49
C LYS A 59 -7.54 5.52 3.33
N CYS A 60 -6.88 6.23 4.25
CA CYS A 60 -5.44 6.41 4.28
C CYS A 60 -4.85 5.62 5.44
N LEU A 61 -3.84 4.79 5.15
CA LEU A 61 -3.21 3.91 6.13
C LEU A 61 -1.70 4.09 6.08
N LYS A 62 -1.07 4.26 7.24
CA LYS A 62 0.38 4.33 7.41
C LYS A 62 0.88 3.10 8.17
N ILE A 63 2.09 2.64 7.87
CA ILE A 63 2.75 1.55 8.59
C ILE A 63 4.07 2.11 9.11
N GLU A 64 4.21 2.24 10.42
CA GLU A 64 5.41 2.83 11.03
C GLU A 64 6.33 1.78 11.67
N ASN A 65 5.92 0.50 11.71
CA ASN A 65 6.71 -0.54 12.36
C ASN A 65 7.99 -0.86 11.56
N PRO A 66 9.19 -0.51 12.09
CA PRO A 66 10.43 -0.62 11.31
C PRO A 66 10.81 -2.06 10.97
N GLN A 67 10.47 -3.01 11.85
CA GLN A 67 10.73 -4.44 11.62
C GLN A 67 9.87 -4.99 10.49
N LEU A 68 8.59 -4.60 10.43
CA LEU A 68 7.71 -4.99 9.33
C LEU A 68 8.14 -4.37 8.00
N LEU A 69 8.46 -3.07 8.01
CA LEU A 69 8.98 -2.37 6.84
C LEU A 69 10.27 -3.01 6.33
N SER A 70 11.17 -3.43 7.23
CA SER A 70 12.38 -4.16 6.85
C SER A 70 12.13 -5.52 6.20
N ASN A 71 10.96 -6.13 6.40
CA ASN A 71 10.60 -7.39 5.75
C ASN A 71 9.80 -7.20 4.46
N ILE A 72 9.26 -6.01 4.23
CA ILE A 72 8.44 -5.67 3.07
C ILE A 72 9.31 -5.06 1.96
N PHE A 73 10.24 -4.17 2.33
CA PHE A 73 11.11 -3.52 1.37
C PHE A 73 12.16 -4.48 0.81
N SER A 74 12.34 -4.42 -0.50
CA SER A 74 13.48 -5.02 -1.19
C SER A 74 14.80 -4.42 -0.72
N SER A 75 15.90 -5.13 -0.96
CA SER A 75 17.24 -4.63 -0.63
C SER A 75 17.55 -3.28 -1.29
N GLU A 76 16.99 -3.03 -2.47
CA GLU A 76 17.13 -1.77 -3.21
C GLU A 76 16.38 -0.63 -2.51
N GLU A 77 15.12 -0.85 -2.13
CA GLU A 77 14.29 0.15 -1.43
C GLU A 77 14.87 0.52 -0.06
N LYS A 78 15.46 -0.45 0.66
CA LYS A 78 16.14 -0.21 1.95
C LYS A 78 17.36 0.70 1.83
N ASN A 79 18.06 0.68 0.69
CA ASN A 79 19.25 1.52 0.50
C ASN A 79 18.87 2.97 0.25
N ILE A 80 17.71 3.23 -0.38
CA ILE A 80 17.17 4.57 -0.59
C ILE A 80 16.73 5.21 0.74
N THR A 81 16.12 4.42 1.63
CA THR A 81 15.65 4.93 2.94
C THR A 81 16.77 5.23 3.95
N LYS A 82 17.98 4.68 3.76
CA LYS A 82 19.13 4.95 4.63
C LYS A 82 19.91 6.22 4.26
N MET A 83 19.60 6.85 3.13
CA MET A 83 20.28 8.05 2.64
C MET A 83 19.53 9.35 2.95
N ASN A 84 18.40 9.28 3.67
CA ASN A 84 17.63 10.43 4.17
C ASN A 84 17.61 10.45 5.70
#